data_AF-A0A2W4MJH8-F1
#
_entry.id   AF-A0A2W4MJH8-F1
#
_cell.length_a   1.000
_cell.length_b   1.000
_cell.length_c   1.000
_cell.angle_alpha   90.00
_cell.angle_beta   90.00
_cell.angle_gamma   90.00
#
_symmetry.space_group_name_H-M   'P 1'
#
loop_
_entity.id
_entity.type
_entity.pdbx_description
1 polymer ?
#
loop_
_entity_poly.entity_id
_entity_poly.type
_entity_poly.pdbx_seq_one_letter_code
_entity_poly.pdbx_strand_id
1 'polypeptide(L)'
;MAFNPDPKPGRWILPLVVLAMIAFTYYFVRELPQASADSTVPGGSTTTTTTPGDGTTSSTTAAEPDPAVQAYLDEIRQISAGLQEQNTALTEANSGFDATPRAVSYQDAVARFQAVQGATNELLTQLQGLTPPDSLAEPHQRLVNHLTEAARAATDALNGLTSDDPGTLRRNAVSAFTAAAEAFASEVASIESATGAPGAGEPAGDEDEEGEEGGE
;
A
#
# COMPACT_ATOMS: atom_id res chain seq x y z
N MET A 1 25.30 17.75 38.30
CA MET A 1 24.28 17.14 39.19
C MET A 1 22.99 17.93 38.97
N ALA A 2 21.86 17.34 38.58
CA ALA A 2 21.60 15.94 38.21
C ALA A 2 20.95 15.89 36.82
N PHE A 3 21.32 14.91 36.00
CA PHE A 3 20.46 14.54 34.86
C PHE A 3 19.22 13.88 35.46
N ASN A 4 18.04 14.40 35.16
CA ASN A 4 16.77 13.77 35.53
C ASN A 4 16.50 12.63 34.52
N PRO A 5 16.79 11.35 34.85
CA PRO A 5 17.03 10.35 33.83
C PRO A 5 15.84 9.39 33.77
N ASP A 6 14.70 9.86 33.24
CA ASP A 6 13.56 8.97 32.97
C ASP A 6 12.52 9.54 31.97
N PRO A 7 12.71 9.36 30.65
CA PRO A 7 11.57 9.24 29.74
C PRO A 7 11.03 7.81 29.89
N LYS A 8 10.15 7.59 30.88
CA LYS A 8 9.60 6.27 31.23
C LYS A 8 9.24 5.46 29.98
N PRO A 9 9.58 4.15 29.91
CA PRO A 9 9.32 3.30 28.73
C PRO A 9 7.84 3.27 28.30
N GLY A 10 6.92 3.64 29.20
CA GLY A 10 5.51 3.85 28.90
C GLY A 10 5.15 5.01 27.94
N ARG A 11 6.10 5.84 27.46
CA ARG A 11 5.78 6.90 26.47
C ARG A 11 5.70 6.41 25.03
N TRP A 12 6.44 5.35 24.67
CA TRP A 12 6.41 4.76 23.32
C TRP A 12 5.40 3.61 23.20
N ILE A 13 5.08 2.92 24.31
CA ILE A 13 4.05 1.87 24.30
C ILE A 13 2.66 2.42 23.97
N LEU A 14 2.36 3.67 24.33
CA LEU A 14 1.04 4.26 24.16
C LEU A 14 0.65 4.48 22.68
N PRO A 15 1.46 5.13 21.82
CA PRO A 15 1.14 5.21 20.39
C PRO A 15 1.08 3.82 19.72
N LEU A 16 1.99 2.89 20.07
CA LEU A 16 1.96 1.52 19.57
C LEU A 16 0.68 0.76 19.94
N VAL A 17 0.23 0.86 21.21
CA VAL A 17 -1.01 0.24 21.68
C VAL A 17 -2.25 0.90 21.07
N VAL A 18 -2.23 2.20 20.80
CA VAL A 18 -3.32 2.88 20.08
C VAL A 18 -3.41 2.37 18.64
N LEU A 19 -2.28 2.24 17.94
CA LEU A 19 -2.24 1.70 16.57
C LEU A 19 -2.70 0.23 16.52
N ALA A 20 -2.24 -0.60 17.46
CA ALA A 20 -2.71 -1.98 17.62
C ALA A 20 -4.22 -2.07 17.97
N MET A 21 -4.74 -1.16 18.80
CA MET A 21 -6.18 -1.07 19.08
C MET A 21 -7.00 -0.69 17.84
N ILE A 22 -6.51 0.24 17.01
CA ILE A 22 -7.18 0.64 15.77
C ILE A 22 -7.21 -0.55 14.80
N ALA A 23 -6.08 -1.23 14.58
CA ALA A 23 -5.99 -2.42 13.73
C ALA A 23 -6.90 -3.55 14.23
N PHE A 24 -6.90 -3.84 15.54
CA PHE A 24 -7.77 -4.88 16.12
C PHE A 24 -9.26 -4.52 16.04
N THR A 25 -9.62 -3.24 16.20
CA THR A 25 -11.01 -2.79 16.06
C THR A 25 -11.49 -2.89 14.62
N TYR A 26 -10.62 -2.60 13.64
CA TYR A 26 -10.93 -2.77 12.22
C TYR A 26 -11.13 -4.25 11.85
N TYR A 27 -10.23 -5.13 12.31
CA TYR A 27 -10.36 -6.58 12.14
C TYR A 27 -11.69 -7.10 12.75
N PHE A 28 -12.02 -6.70 13.98
CA PHE A 28 -13.26 -7.13 14.63
C PHE A 28 -14.55 -6.65 13.90
N VAL A 29 -14.50 -5.52 13.19
CA VAL A 29 -15.63 -5.03 12.36
C VAL A 29 -15.72 -5.81 11.05
N ARG A 30 -14.60 -6.24 10.46
CA ARG A 30 -14.54 -7.05 9.22
C ARG A 30 -15.06 -8.47 9.43
N GLU A 31 -14.85 -9.04 10.61
CA GLU A 31 -15.32 -10.39 10.96
C GLU A 31 -16.82 -10.46 11.33
N LEU A 32 -17.54 -9.33 11.37
CA LEU A 32 -18.99 -9.35 11.47
C LEU A 32 -19.59 -9.89 10.16
N PRO A 33 -20.49 -10.90 10.21
CA PRO A 33 -21.24 -11.30 9.03
C PRO A 33 -21.98 -10.07 8.48
N GLN A 34 -21.72 -9.75 7.20
CA GLN A 34 -22.48 -8.74 6.47
C GLN A 34 -23.97 -9.05 6.69
N ALA A 35 -24.71 -8.09 7.23
CA ALA A 35 -26.15 -8.27 7.45
C ALA A 35 -26.79 -8.53 6.09
N SER A 36 -27.28 -9.76 5.88
CA SER A 36 -27.82 -10.20 4.60
C SER A 36 -28.80 -9.17 4.06
N ALA A 37 -28.59 -8.73 2.82
CA ALA A 37 -29.48 -7.82 2.12
C ALA A 37 -30.77 -8.54 1.67
N ASP A 38 -31.51 -9.11 2.63
CA ASP A 38 -32.90 -9.52 2.45
C ASP A 38 -33.81 -8.44 3.05
N SER A 39 -34.07 -7.43 2.23
CA SER A 39 -35.19 -6.51 2.43
C SER A 39 -35.80 -6.21 1.07
N THR A 40 -36.75 -7.07 0.73
CA THR A 40 -37.67 -6.92 -0.40
C THR A 40 -38.35 -5.55 -0.39
N VAL A 41 -38.00 -4.70 -1.37
CA VAL A 41 -38.77 -3.51 -1.74
C VAL A 41 -38.94 -3.49 -3.27
N PRO A 42 -40.12 -3.90 -3.79
CA PRO A 42 -40.42 -3.75 -5.21
C PRO A 42 -40.81 -2.30 -5.51
N GLY A 43 -39.83 -1.47 -5.88
CA GLY A 43 -40.02 -0.07 -6.26
C GLY A 43 -39.29 0.23 -7.57
N GLY A 44 -40.03 0.20 -8.69
CA GLY A 44 -39.42 0.31 -10.02
C GLY A 44 -39.16 1.75 -10.48
N SER A 45 -38.29 1.87 -11.48
CA SER A 45 -38.38 2.94 -12.49
C SER A 45 -37.82 2.42 -13.82
N THR A 46 -38.62 1.60 -14.51
CA THR A 46 -38.33 1.17 -15.88
C THR A 46 -38.68 2.32 -16.83
N THR A 47 -37.72 3.16 -17.18
CA THR A 47 -37.91 4.16 -18.25
C THR A 47 -37.72 3.49 -19.61
N THR A 48 -38.77 2.84 -20.10
CA THR A 48 -38.79 2.26 -21.45
C THR A 48 -39.08 3.36 -22.49
N THR A 49 -38.05 3.87 -23.15
CA THR A 49 -38.21 4.63 -24.40
C THR A 49 -38.08 3.68 -25.58
N THR A 50 -39.20 3.11 -26.04
CA THR A 50 -39.24 2.35 -27.29
C THR A 50 -39.21 3.28 -28.50
N THR A 51 -38.12 3.25 -29.26
CA THR A 51 -38.08 3.67 -30.67
C THR A 51 -37.54 2.49 -31.47
N PRO A 52 -38.29 1.92 -32.43
CA PRO A 52 -37.78 0.84 -33.27
C PRO A 52 -36.81 1.41 -34.31
N GLY A 53 -35.56 0.94 -34.28
CA GLY A 53 -34.56 1.21 -35.31
C GLY A 53 -33.43 0.20 -35.17
N ASP A 54 -33.04 -0.42 -36.29
CA ASP A 54 -31.94 -1.39 -36.31
C ASP A 54 -30.65 -0.72 -35.84
N GLY A 55 -30.01 -1.35 -34.86
CA GLY A 55 -28.77 -0.90 -34.28
C GLY A 55 -28.26 -1.95 -33.30
N THR A 56 -27.11 -2.55 -33.59
CA THR A 56 -26.47 -3.55 -32.74
C THR A 56 -26.17 -2.96 -31.37
N THR A 57 -26.92 -3.37 -30.35
CA THR A 57 -26.74 -2.92 -28.97
C THR A 57 -25.52 -3.59 -28.34
N SER A 58 -24.32 -3.12 -28.67
CA SER A 58 -23.11 -3.41 -27.89
C SER A 58 -23.22 -2.73 -26.53
N SER A 59 -23.85 -3.43 -25.58
CA SER A 59 -23.95 -3.01 -24.19
C SER A 59 -22.63 -3.30 -23.48
N THR A 60 -21.71 -2.35 -23.48
CA THR A 60 -20.49 -2.42 -22.66
C THR A 60 -20.88 -2.26 -21.19
N THR A 61 -21.27 -3.37 -20.55
CA THR A 61 -21.43 -3.41 -19.11
C THR A 61 -20.06 -3.18 -18.48
N ALA A 62 -19.84 -1.97 -17.95
CA ALA A 62 -18.72 -1.71 -17.07
C ALA A 62 -18.88 -2.63 -15.85
N ALA A 63 -18.05 -3.67 -15.76
CA ALA A 63 -18.06 -4.57 -14.63
C ALA A 63 -17.70 -3.78 -13.37
N GLU A 64 -18.51 -3.96 -12.31
CA GLU A 64 -18.15 -3.46 -10.99
C GLU A 64 -16.82 -4.10 -10.58
N PRO A 65 -15.84 -3.35 -10.03
CA PRO A 65 -14.51 -3.91 -9.81
C PRO A 65 -14.60 -5.05 -8.79
N ASP A 66 -13.97 -6.19 -9.09
CA ASP A 66 -14.05 -7.41 -8.27
C ASP A 66 -13.77 -7.08 -6.78
N PRO A 67 -14.67 -7.41 -5.85
CA PRO A 67 -14.52 -7.07 -4.44
C PRO A 67 -13.28 -7.70 -3.80
N ALA A 68 -12.77 -8.82 -4.32
CA ALA A 68 -11.50 -9.40 -3.88
C ALA A 68 -10.31 -8.55 -4.33
N VAL A 69 -10.36 -7.99 -5.53
CA VAL A 69 -9.34 -7.05 -6.04
C VAL A 69 -9.39 -5.74 -5.25
N GLN A 70 -10.58 -5.18 -5.00
CA GLN A 70 -10.74 -3.98 -4.17
C GLN A 70 -10.14 -4.16 -2.77
N ALA A 71 -10.48 -5.27 -2.08
CA ALA A 71 -9.95 -5.58 -0.77
C ALA A 71 -8.41 -5.72 -0.76
N TYR A 72 -7.83 -6.32 -1.82
CA TYR A 72 -6.38 -6.40 -1.98
C TYR A 72 -5.75 -5.00 -2.18
N LEU A 73 -6.36 -4.13 -3.00
CA LEU A 73 -5.88 -2.76 -3.21
C LEU A 73 -5.86 -1.95 -1.91
N ASP A 74 -6.89 -2.08 -1.07
CA ASP A 74 -6.98 -1.36 0.20
C ASP A 74 -5.94 -1.85 1.23
N GLU A 75 -5.62 -3.15 1.26
CA GLU A 75 -4.52 -3.69 2.07
C GLU A 75 -3.15 -3.15 1.63
N ILE A 76 -2.83 -3.16 0.32
CA ILE A 76 -1.53 -2.64 -0.15
C ILE A 76 -1.42 -1.12 0.01
N ARG A 77 -2.53 -0.38 -0.04
CA ARG A 77 -2.59 1.05 0.32
C ARG A 77 -2.27 1.27 1.79
N GLN A 78 -2.85 0.47 2.68
CA GLN A 78 -2.58 0.55 4.12
C GLN A 78 -1.10 0.24 4.42
N ILE A 79 -0.53 -0.79 3.78
CA ILE A 79 0.89 -1.15 3.91
C ILE A 79 1.79 -0.02 3.38
N SER A 80 1.43 0.60 2.24
CA SER A 80 2.12 1.76 1.67
C SER A 80 2.13 2.95 2.64
N ALA A 81 0.97 3.29 3.22
CA ALA A 81 0.85 4.35 4.21
C ALA A 81 1.71 4.08 5.46
N GLY A 82 1.67 2.84 5.99
CA GLY A 82 2.51 2.43 7.11
C GLY A 82 4.01 2.53 6.81
N LEU A 83 4.44 2.17 5.59
CA LEU A 83 5.83 2.30 5.17
C LEU A 83 6.28 3.77 5.06
N GLN A 84 5.40 4.67 4.61
CA GLN A 84 5.69 6.11 4.57
C GLN A 84 5.75 6.74 5.98
N GLU A 85 4.96 6.24 6.93
CA GLU A 85 5.11 6.60 8.34
C GLU A 85 6.50 6.17 8.87
N GLN A 86 6.95 4.95 8.56
CA GLN A 86 8.28 4.48 8.94
C GLN A 86 9.41 5.27 8.28
N ASN A 87 9.27 5.66 7.00
CA ASN A 87 10.21 6.53 6.29
C ASN A 87 10.33 7.90 6.98
N THR A 88 9.20 8.48 7.39
CA THR A 88 9.15 9.74 8.14
C THR A 88 9.83 9.58 9.50
N ALA A 89 9.48 8.55 10.28
CA ALA A 89 10.07 8.30 11.60
C ALA A 89 11.60 8.09 11.53
N LEU A 90 12.09 7.38 10.51
CA LEU A 90 13.52 7.13 10.30
C LEU A 90 14.27 8.40 9.92
N THR A 91 13.74 9.18 8.99
CA THR A 91 14.37 10.44 8.51
C THR A 91 14.35 11.53 9.58
N GLU A 92 13.28 11.64 10.39
CA GLU A 92 13.23 12.49 11.58
C GLU A 92 14.23 12.07 12.65
N ALA A 93 14.33 10.77 12.96
CA ALA A 93 15.31 10.26 13.93
C ALA A 93 16.75 10.51 13.45
N ASN A 94 17.02 10.29 12.16
CA ASN A 94 18.31 10.50 11.54
C ASN A 94 18.74 11.99 11.56
N SER A 95 17.85 12.89 11.15
CA SER A 95 18.10 14.34 11.11
C SER A 95 18.17 14.96 12.51
N GLY A 96 17.32 14.55 13.45
CA GLY A 96 17.37 14.97 14.84
C GLY A 96 18.65 14.53 15.57
N PHE A 97 19.26 13.42 15.17
CA PHE A 97 20.58 12.98 15.64
C PHE A 97 21.72 13.77 14.99
N ASP A 98 21.59 14.20 13.74
CA ASP A 98 22.61 15.01 13.03
C ASP A 98 22.50 16.52 13.30
N ALA A 99 21.41 16.97 13.93
CA ALA A 99 21.22 18.37 14.31
C ALA A 99 22.36 18.90 15.20
N THR A 100 22.64 20.20 15.09
CA THR A 100 23.64 20.90 15.93
C THR A 100 22.98 22.14 16.56
N PRO A 101 22.67 22.14 17.88
CA PRO A 101 22.87 21.04 18.83
C PRO A 101 21.98 19.82 18.54
N ARG A 102 22.42 18.64 18.99
CA ARG A 102 21.73 17.36 18.79
C ARG A 102 20.37 17.36 19.48
N ALA A 103 19.31 17.09 18.70
CA ALA A 103 17.92 17.08 19.17
C ALA A 103 17.46 15.71 19.67
N VAL A 104 18.05 14.62 19.17
CA VAL A 104 17.76 13.22 19.55
C VAL A 104 19.02 12.59 20.12
N SER A 105 18.97 12.05 21.35
CA SER A 105 20.14 11.40 21.96
C SER A 105 20.52 10.10 21.24
N TYR A 106 21.72 9.57 21.48
CA TYR A 106 22.13 8.29 20.89
C TYR A 106 21.21 7.13 21.28
N GLN A 107 20.81 7.04 22.55
CA GLN A 107 19.92 5.98 23.03
C GLN A 107 18.51 6.13 22.43
N ASP A 108 18.00 7.36 22.31
CA ASP A 108 16.72 7.63 21.65
C ASP A 108 16.76 7.29 20.15
N ALA A 109 17.87 7.58 19.46
CA ALA A 109 18.05 7.25 18.05
C ALA A 109 18.08 5.73 17.84
N VAL A 110 18.83 4.99 18.66
CA VAL A 110 18.88 3.52 18.62
C VAL A 110 17.49 2.93 18.82
N ALA A 111 16.75 3.38 19.84
CA ALA A 111 15.39 2.90 20.10
C ALA A 111 14.41 3.20 18.95
N ARG A 112 14.50 4.39 18.33
CA ARG A 112 13.67 4.75 17.16
C ARG A 112 14.02 3.91 15.92
N PHE A 113 15.30 3.69 15.65
CA PHE A 113 15.75 2.87 14.52
C PHE A 113 15.34 1.40 14.70
N GLN A 114 15.39 0.87 15.93
CA GLN A 114 14.85 -0.45 16.27
C GLN A 114 13.33 -0.54 16.09
N ALA A 115 12.58 0.50 16.47
CA ALA A 115 11.13 0.55 16.26
C ALA A 115 10.76 0.54 14.76
N VAL A 116 11.44 1.36 13.95
CA VAL A 116 11.30 1.35 12.48
C VAL A 116 11.63 -0.01 11.89
N GLN A 117 12.73 -0.64 12.32
CA GLN A 117 13.11 -1.98 11.87
C GLN A 117 12.03 -3.02 12.21
N GLY A 118 11.48 -2.99 13.43
CA GLY A 118 10.39 -3.87 13.85
C GLY A 118 9.15 -3.69 12.97
N ALA A 119 8.61 -2.47 12.92
CA ALA A 119 7.42 -2.14 12.15
C ALA A 119 7.55 -2.46 10.64
N THR A 120 8.73 -2.24 10.04
CA THR A 120 8.96 -2.57 8.63
C THR A 120 8.93 -4.08 8.38
N ASN A 121 9.42 -4.91 9.33
CA ASN A 121 9.33 -6.37 9.23
C ASN A 121 7.89 -6.88 9.48
N GLU A 122 7.12 -6.21 10.34
CA GLU A 122 5.69 -6.49 10.54
C GLU A 122 4.89 -6.21 9.24
N LEU A 123 5.13 -5.06 8.59
CA LEU A 123 4.55 -4.73 7.28
C LEU A 123 4.95 -5.75 6.19
N LEU A 124 6.22 -6.20 6.17
CA LEU A 124 6.68 -7.23 5.24
C LEU A 124 5.95 -8.56 5.47
N THR A 125 5.74 -8.92 6.74
CA THR A 125 5.00 -10.14 7.12
C THR A 125 3.52 -10.03 6.72
N GLN A 126 2.89 -8.87 6.92
CA GLN A 126 1.51 -8.62 6.46
C GLN A 126 1.41 -8.76 4.94
N LEU A 127 2.31 -8.12 4.18
CA LEU A 127 2.32 -8.20 2.72
C LEU A 127 2.49 -9.64 2.21
N GLN A 128 3.46 -10.39 2.75
CA GLN A 128 3.69 -11.80 2.39
C GLN A 128 2.54 -12.72 2.81
N GLY A 129 1.67 -12.29 3.72
CA GLY A 129 0.46 -12.99 4.13
C GLY A 129 -0.77 -12.69 3.27
N LEU A 130 -0.70 -11.72 2.35
CA LEU A 130 -1.79 -11.45 1.40
C LEU A 130 -1.79 -12.49 0.27
N THR A 131 -2.98 -12.94 -0.13
CA THR A 131 -3.18 -13.68 -1.38
C THR A 131 -3.46 -12.67 -2.50
N PRO A 132 -2.53 -12.41 -3.44
CA PRO A 132 -2.82 -11.55 -4.57
C PRO A 132 -3.81 -12.23 -5.54
N PRO A 133 -4.71 -11.48 -6.21
CA PRO A 133 -5.40 -11.95 -7.39
C PRO A 133 -4.40 -12.40 -8.48
N ASP A 134 -4.75 -13.39 -9.29
CA ASP A 134 -3.82 -13.99 -10.29
C ASP A 134 -3.22 -12.94 -11.24
N SER A 135 -4.02 -11.95 -11.66
CA SER A 135 -3.60 -10.82 -12.51
C SER A 135 -2.58 -9.88 -11.85
N LEU A 136 -2.45 -9.92 -10.52
CA LEU A 136 -1.59 -9.06 -9.72
C LEU A 136 -0.42 -9.82 -9.05
N ALA A 137 -0.22 -11.11 -9.35
CA ALA A 137 0.82 -11.93 -8.74
C ALA A 137 2.25 -11.42 -9.01
N GLU A 138 2.56 -10.96 -10.23
CA GLU A 138 3.87 -10.39 -10.54
C GLU A 138 4.09 -8.99 -9.92
N PRO A 139 3.16 -8.02 -10.04
CA PRO A 139 3.22 -6.77 -9.27
C PRO A 139 3.36 -6.99 -7.75
N HIS A 140 2.65 -7.97 -7.18
CA HIS A 140 2.77 -8.34 -5.78
C HIS A 140 4.20 -8.75 -5.40
N GLN A 141 4.86 -9.57 -6.23
CA GLN A 141 6.25 -9.95 -6.00
C GLN A 141 7.21 -8.75 -6.05
N ARG A 142 6.93 -7.73 -6.90
CA ARG A 142 7.71 -6.48 -6.90
C ARG A 142 7.50 -5.68 -5.61
N LEU A 143 6.27 -5.56 -5.11
CA LEU A 143 5.98 -4.96 -3.80
C LEU A 143 6.75 -5.67 -2.67
N VAL A 144 6.74 -7.01 -2.63
CA VAL A 144 7.48 -7.81 -1.64
C VAL A 144 8.99 -7.52 -1.71
N ASN A 145 9.55 -7.40 -2.92
CA ASN A 145 10.96 -7.07 -3.11
C ASN A 145 11.31 -5.68 -2.55
N HIS A 146 10.55 -4.64 -2.90
CA HIS A 146 10.79 -3.27 -2.40
C HIS A 146 10.64 -3.16 -0.88
N LEU A 147 9.66 -3.84 -0.28
CA LEU A 147 9.49 -3.85 1.17
C LEU A 147 10.61 -4.66 1.88
N THR A 148 11.15 -5.69 1.22
CA THR A 148 12.35 -6.41 1.68
C THR A 148 13.60 -5.51 1.62
N GLU A 149 13.75 -4.71 0.57
CA GLU A 149 14.82 -3.72 0.44
C GLU A 149 14.76 -2.66 1.54
N ALA A 150 13.55 -2.16 1.86
CA ALA A 150 13.33 -1.26 2.99
C ALA A 150 13.66 -1.92 4.34
N ALA A 151 13.21 -3.15 4.60
CA ALA A 151 13.52 -3.88 5.83
C ALA A 151 15.04 -4.11 6.01
N ARG A 152 15.76 -4.41 4.92
CA ARG A 152 17.23 -4.48 4.93
C ARG A 152 17.85 -3.10 5.22
N ALA A 153 17.37 -2.05 4.55
CA ALA A 153 17.88 -0.69 4.74
C ALA A 153 17.68 -0.17 6.17
N ALA A 154 16.56 -0.49 6.84
CA ALA A 154 16.35 -0.17 8.26
C ALA A 154 17.37 -0.89 9.17
N THR A 155 17.66 -2.16 8.86
CA THR A 155 18.68 -2.95 9.57
C THR A 155 20.07 -2.35 9.36
N ASP A 156 20.44 -2.01 8.13
CA ASP A 156 21.73 -1.38 7.80
C ASP A 156 21.85 0.02 8.42
N ALA A 157 20.75 0.76 8.55
CA ALA A 157 20.71 2.06 9.20
C ALA A 157 20.99 1.96 10.71
N LEU A 158 20.43 0.95 11.39
CA LEU A 158 20.71 0.65 12.80
C LEU A 158 22.16 0.17 13.00
N ASN A 159 22.66 -0.70 12.12
CA ASN A 159 24.05 -1.15 12.13
C ASN A 159 25.01 0.03 11.94
N GLY A 160 24.75 0.90 10.97
CA GLY A 160 25.51 2.13 10.74
C GLY A 160 25.46 3.10 11.91
N LEU A 161 24.32 3.23 12.60
CA LEU A 161 24.17 4.07 13.80
C LEU A 161 24.99 3.56 14.99
N THR A 162 25.11 2.24 15.13
CA THR A 162 25.80 1.58 16.25
C THR A 162 27.27 1.26 15.97
N SER A 163 27.75 1.50 14.75
CA SER A 163 29.15 1.35 14.34
C SER A 163 30.02 2.56 14.69
N ASP A 164 31.35 2.38 14.63
CA ASP A 164 32.35 3.45 14.81
C ASP A 164 32.51 4.38 13.58
N ASP A 165 31.72 4.19 12.52
CA ASP A 165 31.72 5.06 11.33
C ASP A 165 31.14 6.45 11.65
N PRO A 166 31.62 7.56 11.03
CA PRO A 166 31.09 8.92 11.21
C PRO A 166 29.64 9.16 10.70
N GLY A 167 28.82 8.11 10.62
CA GLY A 167 27.41 8.13 10.23
C GLY A 167 27.15 8.07 8.72
N THR A 168 28.18 7.84 7.91
CA THR A 168 28.09 7.64 6.45
C THR A 168 27.31 6.37 6.12
N LEU A 169 27.61 5.25 6.79
CA LEU A 169 26.88 3.99 6.61
C LEU A 169 25.39 4.17 6.93
N ARG A 170 25.11 4.80 8.08
CA ARG A 170 23.74 5.14 8.52
C ARG A 170 23.02 6.03 7.51
N ARG A 171 23.63 7.16 7.08
CA ARG A 171 22.99 8.11 6.14
C ARG A 171 22.70 7.46 4.79
N ASN A 172 23.62 6.64 4.27
CA ASN A 172 23.41 5.89 3.03
C ASN A 172 22.25 4.89 3.17
N ALA A 173 22.18 4.17 4.28
CA ALA A 173 21.09 3.23 4.53
C ALA A 173 19.73 3.92 4.74
N VAL A 174 19.68 5.08 5.41
CA VAL A 174 18.47 5.90 5.49
C VAL A 174 18.02 6.37 4.10
N SER A 175 18.94 6.81 3.24
CA SER A 175 18.62 7.16 1.85
C SER A 175 18.13 5.96 1.03
N ALA A 176 18.66 4.76 1.29
CA ALA A 176 18.20 3.53 0.64
C ALA A 176 16.80 3.12 1.12
N PHE A 177 16.48 3.34 2.39
CA PHE A 177 15.12 3.13 2.92
C PHE A 177 14.11 4.05 2.24
N THR A 178 14.42 5.34 2.13
CA THR A 178 13.57 6.32 1.44
C THR A 178 13.34 5.93 -0.03
N ALA A 179 14.40 5.55 -0.76
CA ALA A 179 14.28 5.11 -2.14
C ALA A 179 13.41 3.83 -2.30
N ALA A 180 13.55 2.86 -1.38
CA ALA A 180 12.73 1.66 -1.37
C ALA A 180 11.24 1.95 -1.05
N ALA A 181 10.98 2.89 -0.14
CA ALA A 181 9.62 3.33 0.19
C ALA A 181 8.95 4.10 -0.98
N GLU A 182 9.71 4.93 -1.69
CA GLU A 182 9.25 5.61 -2.91
C GLU A 182 8.97 4.62 -4.06
N ALA A 183 9.84 3.61 -4.25
CA ALA A 183 9.62 2.54 -5.22
C ALA A 183 8.35 1.73 -4.91
N PHE A 184 8.14 1.36 -3.64
CA PHE A 184 6.94 0.66 -3.18
C PHE A 184 5.66 1.48 -3.48
N ALA A 185 5.65 2.76 -3.11
CA ALA A 185 4.50 3.63 -3.37
C ALA A 185 4.22 3.82 -4.87
N SER A 186 5.27 3.86 -5.69
CA SER A 186 5.16 3.98 -7.15
C SER A 186 4.57 2.72 -7.80
N GLU A 187 4.94 1.53 -7.31
CA GLU A 187 4.36 0.26 -7.76
C GLU A 187 2.88 0.16 -7.35
N VAL A 188 2.50 0.55 -6.12
CA VAL A 188 1.09 0.60 -5.70
C VAL A 188 0.28 1.53 -6.62
N ALA A 189 0.76 2.75 -6.89
CA ALA A 189 0.09 3.68 -7.80
C ALA A 189 -0.03 3.13 -9.24
N SER A 190 0.94 2.32 -9.69
CA SER A 190 0.93 1.66 -10.98
C SER A 190 -0.12 0.53 -11.05
N ILE A 191 -0.24 -0.28 -9.99
CA ILE A 191 -1.26 -1.32 -9.84
C ILE A 191 -2.67 -0.71 -9.84
N GLU A 192 -2.88 0.38 -9.10
CA GLU A 192 -4.15 1.10 -9.06
C GLU A 192 -4.52 1.65 -10.45
N SER A 193 -3.55 2.24 -11.16
CA SER A 193 -3.75 2.77 -12.51
C SER A 193 -4.10 1.68 -13.52
N ALA A 194 -3.45 0.51 -13.43
CA ALA A 194 -3.71 -0.64 -14.29
C ALA A 194 -5.09 -1.28 -14.01
N THR A 195 -5.53 -1.26 -12.76
CA THR A 195 -6.82 -1.84 -12.33
C THR A 195 -8.00 -0.88 -12.56
N GLY A 196 -7.75 0.43 -12.51
CA GLY A 196 -8.74 1.49 -12.79
C GLY A 196 -8.94 1.80 -14.28
N ALA A 197 -8.12 1.23 -15.17
CA ALA A 197 -8.28 1.41 -16.61
C ALA A 197 -9.41 0.52 -17.15
N PRO A 198 -10.45 1.08 -17.81
CA PRO A 198 -11.42 0.26 -18.53
C PRO A 198 -10.69 -0.51 -19.64
N GLY A 199 -10.99 -1.80 -19.75
CA GLY A 199 -10.19 -2.77 -20.51
C GLY A 199 -9.80 -2.28 -21.90
N ALA A 200 -8.52 -2.40 -22.23
CA ALA A 200 -8.03 -2.17 -23.58
C ALA A 200 -8.75 -3.15 -24.52
N GLY A 201 -9.65 -2.62 -25.36
CA GLY A 201 -10.38 -3.41 -26.33
C GLY A 201 -9.42 -4.16 -27.23
N GLU A 202 -9.59 -5.47 -27.29
CA GLU A 202 -8.92 -6.33 -28.27
C GLU A 202 -9.21 -5.76 -29.67
N PRO A 203 -8.19 -5.41 -30.47
CA PRO A 203 -8.42 -4.89 -31.80
C PRO A 203 -9.00 -6.01 -32.67
N ALA A 204 -10.32 -5.99 -32.87
CA ALA A 204 -10.97 -6.80 -33.87
C ALA A 204 -10.29 -6.50 -35.22
N GLY A 205 -9.67 -7.51 -35.82
CA GLY A 205 -9.03 -7.35 -37.11
C GLY A 205 -10.07 -7.07 -38.17
N ASP A 206 -9.82 -6.05 -39.00
CA ASP A 206 -10.56 -5.85 -40.25
C ASP A 206 -10.30 -7.07 -41.16
N GLU A 207 -11.29 -7.94 -41.27
CA GLU A 207 -11.44 -8.87 -42.40
C GLU A 207 -12.34 -8.20 -43.43
N ASP A 208 -11.74 -7.38 -44.29
CA ASP A 208 -12.42 -6.69 -45.39
C ASP A 208 -12.88 -7.68 -46.49
N GLU A 209 -14.15 -7.50 -46.87
CA GLU A 209 -14.77 -7.77 -48.18
C GLU A 209 -14.79 -9.20 -48.79
N GLU A 210 -15.98 -9.82 -48.77
CA GLU A 210 -16.50 -10.58 -49.92
C GLU A 210 -17.91 -10.10 -50.34
N GLY A 211 -18.06 -9.75 -51.63
CA GLY A 211 -19.16 -10.23 -52.50
C GLY A 211 -20.46 -9.41 -52.68
N GLU A 212 -20.69 -8.98 -53.94
CA GLU A 212 -21.99 -8.88 -54.71
C GLU A 212 -23.20 -8.11 -54.10
N GLU A 213 -24.18 -7.50 -54.79
CA GLU A 213 -24.50 -7.06 -56.18
C GLU A 213 -25.37 -5.76 -56.04
N GLY A 214 -25.99 -5.07 -57.02
CA GLY A 214 -26.21 -5.27 -58.47
C GLY A 214 -27.27 -4.28 -59.00
N GLY A 215 -27.24 -3.93 -60.30
CA GLY A 215 -28.20 -3.02 -60.99
C GLY A 215 -27.82 -1.52 -60.97
N GLU A 216 -28.08 -0.72 -62.02
CA GLU A 216 -28.91 -0.88 -63.23
C GLU A 216 -28.14 -0.58 -64.55
#